data_AF-A0A0G1X445-F1
#
_entry.id   AF-A0A0G1X445-F1
#
_cell.length_a   1.000
_cell.length_b   1.000
_cell.length_c   1.000
_cell.angle_alpha   90.00
_cell.angle_beta   90.00
_cell.angle_gamma   90.00
#
_symmetry.space_group_name_H-M   'P 1'
#
loop_
_entity.id
_entity.type
_entity.pdbx_description
1 polymer ?
#
loop_
_entity_poly.entity_id
_entity_poly.type
_entity_poly.pdbx_seq_one_letter_code
_entity_poly.pdbx_strand_id
1 'polypeptide(L)'
;MLARRSWKRLGILLLLFAILFTQVGSVYALTFSAGGAKRDGPGPFAGGVAVQGPIDTTSSPNAGDTITSQTFTQITDDFYDLLDGDQGSIVFWITPEWDGDDGMTHRIITGRSNSRIAIAKDSTGNLRFYDRSQSSILTVDVSSWIAGTTYLVVARWDADNTLNGSHYASISINDVHTYGGTSFGTTYVADGPLQLSYKDALFSPNALIEGLTIYRRPLFDGTYGIDVGNGDEINQIYNSGSGKDPTLVTGSWDVVFALPTNSSTGALATGTGNAWTHPHASNLLYTSTTNTGGFMMNGTYTSDGWATQNGDIQTLTLQPDGTEGVDTYTAIQAPTSNFGIGTNFTTRNLAGASARVTLVKFDLSGIPVGATVEDATLSVWNFTQIATTAGHSWSRILDANADWVEGARQGAQALSGETCWNAFAADGAGGITTPWAGDAGGDGGQDAGSSQSGTDFSATAMGTFTSNNEVVGTEYPSSLDLTEFGLMRSSNNGLVLTTTVNATYTFDSSDSTTAANRPKLVVNYTTPPTVEALATSEKIFAGGYKTTSSAANQGIYYDKTVTAGNDWVVRAIAHSDGTSIPKVILYDQTNGAEIG
;
A
#
# COMPACT_ATOMS: atom_id res chain seq x y z
N MET A 1 1.84 44.07 50.93
CA MET A 1 2.16 42.75 51.51
C MET A 1 1.10 41.76 51.04
N LEU A 2 1.29 41.16 49.86
CA LEU A 2 0.53 40.01 49.34
C LEU A 2 1.18 39.63 47.99
N ALA A 3 2.37 39.04 48.07
CA ALA A 3 3.03 38.37 46.98
C ALA A 3 2.96 36.87 47.27
N ARG A 4 2.19 36.13 46.47
CA ARG A 4 2.32 34.67 46.26
C ARG A 4 1.24 34.21 45.29
N ARG A 5 1.58 34.11 44.00
CA ARG A 5 1.10 33.11 43.02
C ARG A 5 1.57 33.50 41.61
N SER A 6 2.64 32.86 41.12
CA SER A 6 2.75 32.41 39.71
C SER A 6 4.15 31.86 39.33
N TRP A 7 4.87 31.16 40.21
CA TRP A 7 6.16 30.53 39.84
C TRP A 7 6.07 28.99 39.84
N LYS A 8 5.14 28.45 39.04
CA LYS A 8 5.07 27.01 38.71
C LYS A 8 4.72 26.74 37.23
N ARG A 9 5.12 27.62 36.33
CA ARG A 9 5.03 27.42 34.86
C ARG A 9 6.29 27.87 34.12
N LEU A 10 7.46 27.64 34.70
CA LEU A 10 8.75 27.96 34.07
C LEU A 10 9.78 26.81 34.15
N GLY A 11 9.30 25.58 34.40
CA GLY A 11 10.15 24.38 34.54
C GLY A 11 9.83 23.24 33.56
N ILE A 12 8.91 23.44 32.61
CA ILE A 12 8.51 22.42 31.62
C ILE A 12 8.63 22.93 30.16
N LEU A 13 9.11 24.17 29.96
CA LEU A 13 9.28 24.77 28.62
C LEU A 13 10.74 24.83 28.14
N LEU A 14 11.68 24.20 28.86
CA LEU A 14 13.12 24.19 28.50
C LEU A 14 13.72 22.79 28.34
N LEU A 15 12.87 21.75 28.24
CA LEU A 15 13.30 20.35 28.01
C LEU A 15 12.60 19.69 26.82
N LEU A 16 12.15 20.50 25.86
CA LEU A 16 11.50 20.05 24.62
C LEU A 16 12.12 20.70 23.36
N PHE A 17 13.34 21.23 23.50
CA PHE A 17 14.12 21.83 22.41
C PHE A 17 15.48 21.13 22.21
N ALA A 18 15.61 19.88 22.66
CA ALA A 18 16.87 19.12 22.59
C ALA A 18 16.74 17.75 21.89
N ILE A 19 15.60 17.42 21.29
CA ILE A 19 15.43 16.20 20.49
C ILE A 19 14.52 16.51 19.30
N LEU A 20 15.07 17.11 18.24
CA LEU A 20 14.78 16.76 16.84
C LEU A 20 15.62 17.65 15.91
N PHE A 21 16.23 17.00 14.91
CA PHE A 21 16.99 17.57 13.80
C PHE A 21 18.41 18.08 14.08
N THR A 22 19.26 17.18 14.58
CA THR A 22 20.60 17.02 14.00
C THR A 22 20.65 15.70 13.23
N GLN A 23 19.89 15.61 12.15
CA GLN A 23 20.33 14.79 11.03
C GLN A 23 20.59 15.76 9.89
N VAL A 24 21.67 16.55 10.06
CA VAL A 24 22.45 16.99 8.90
C VAL A 24 22.77 15.68 8.19
N GLY A 25 22.17 15.45 7.03
CA GLY A 25 22.36 14.21 6.27
C GLY A 25 23.84 13.87 6.30
N SER A 26 24.17 12.65 6.73
CA SER A 26 25.55 12.23 6.95
C SER A 26 26.35 12.57 5.71
N VAL A 27 27.25 13.53 5.86
CA VAL A 27 28.17 13.93 4.80
C VAL A 27 29.17 12.78 4.70
N TYR A 28 28.91 11.86 3.77
CA TYR A 28 29.66 10.62 3.62
C TYR A 28 31.11 10.92 3.22
N ALA A 29 32.04 10.70 4.15
CA ALA A 29 33.45 11.08 3.99
C ALA A 29 34.30 9.86 3.58
N LEU A 30 34.87 9.89 2.38
CA LEU A 30 36.03 9.06 2.05
C LEU A 30 37.27 9.58 2.80
N THR A 31 38.16 8.67 3.20
CA THR A 31 39.49 9.03 3.70
C THR A 31 40.55 8.57 2.70
N PHE A 32 41.40 9.51 2.27
CA PHE A 32 42.60 9.26 1.45
C PHE A 32 43.85 9.28 2.33
N SER A 33 44.87 8.49 1.98
CA SER A 33 46.23 8.68 2.52
C SER A 33 46.75 10.08 2.19
N ALA A 34 47.50 10.68 3.11
CA ALA A 34 48.19 11.94 2.85
C ALA A 34 49.21 11.74 1.72
N GLY A 35 49.02 12.42 0.58
CA GLY A 35 49.94 12.37 -0.57
C GLY A 35 49.41 11.70 -1.84
N GLY A 36 48.19 11.15 -1.84
CA GLY A 36 47.58 10.56 -3.04
C GLY A 36 47.49 11.56 -4.20
N ALA A 37 48.05 11.19 -5.36
CA ALA A 37 48.12 12.06 -6.54
C ALA A 37 46.99 11.72 -7.54
N LYS A 38 46.35 12.76 -8.10
CA LYS A 38 45.56 12.62 -9.33
C LYS A 38 46.51 12.69 -10.53
N ARG A 39 46.24 11.93 -11.59
CA ARG A 39 46.94 12.09 -12.88
C ARG A 39 46.00 12.70 -13.93
N ASP A 40 46.52 13.64 -14.71
CA ASP A 40 45.93 14.12 -15.96
C ASP A 40 46.28 13.16 -17.11
N GLY A 41 45.28 12.70 -17.85
CA GLY A 41 45.48 11.78 -18.98
C GLY A 41 44.25 11.69 -19.90
N PRO A 42 44.41 11.18 -21.14
CA PRO A 42 43.33 11.08 -22.13
C PRO A 42 42.32 9.95 -21.87
N GLY A 43 42.01 9.67 -20.59
CA GLY A 43 41.02 8.66 -20.18
C GLY A 43 39.57 9.19 -20.23
N PRO A 44 38.57 8.34 -19.93
CA PRO A 44 37.16 8.72 -19.90
C PRO A 44 36.82 9.77 -18.85
N PHE A 45 37.73 10.02 -17.91
CA PHE A 45 37.62 11.04 -16.88
C PHE A 45 38.74 12.06 -17.02
N ALA A 46 38.45 13.31 -16.63
CA ALA A 46 39.44 14.38 -16.60
C ALA A 46 40.56 14.16 -15.55
N GLY A 47 40.47 13.12 -14.72
CA GLY A 47 41.52 12.71 -13.79
C GLY A 47 41.19 11.41 -13.04
N GLY A 48 42.20 10.55 -12.90
CA GLY A 48 42.13 9.27 -12.19
C GLY A 48 42.75 9.31 -10.79
N VAL A 49 42.42 8.33 -9.94
CA VAL A 49 43.08 8.16 -8.64
C VAL A 49 44.25 7.19 -8.78
N ALA A 50 45.47 7.67 -8.52
CA ALA A 50 46.64 6.80 -8.45
C ALA A 50 46.69 6.10 -7.09
N VAL A 51 46.91 4.79 -7.11
CA VAL A 51 47.03 3.98 -5.89
C VAL A 51 48.34 3.19 -5.95
N GLN A 52 49.34 3.66 -5.19
CA GLN A 52 50.68 3.10 -5.21
C GLN A 52 51.06 2.45 -3.89
N GLY A 53 51.78 1.32 -3.98
CA GLY A 53 52.52 0.76 -2.85
C GLY A 53 53.80 1.56 -2.55
N PRO A 54 54.42 1.37 -1.37
CA PRO A 54 55.69 2.01 -1.07
C PRO A 54 56.81 1.47 -1.96
N ILE A 55 57.65 2.36 -2.51
CA ILE A 55 58.81 2.02 -3.36
C ILE A 55 59.85 1.19 -2.59
N ASP A 56 59.96 1.39 -1.27
CA ASP A 56 60.81 0.60 -0.38
C ASP A 56 59.96 -0.22 0.60
N THR A 57 59.91 -1.53 0.35
CA THR A 57 59.15 -2.48 1.18
C THR A 57 59.88 -2.86 2.48
N THR A 58 61.14 -2.45 2.65
CA THR A 58 61.99 -2.87 3.77
C THR A 58 61.89 -1.97 4.99
N SER A 59 61.63 -0.67 4.80
CA SER A 59 61.57 0.32 5.88
C SER A 59 60.15 0.66 6.34
N SER A 60 59.13 0.47 5.48
CA SER A 60 57.73 0.72 5.83
C SER A 60 56.75 -0.09 4.96
N PRO A 61 56.65 -1.42 5.16
CA PRO A 61 55.84 -2.32 4.31
C PRO A 61 54.33 -2.02 4.30
N ASN A 62 53.85 -1.13 5.18
CA ASN A 62 52.45 -0.73 5.33
C ASN A 62 52.19 0.74 4.94
N ALA A 63 53.07 1.37 4.16
CA ALA A 63 53.01 2.78 3.79
C ALA A 63 52.39 3.06 2.41
N GLY A 64 51.65 2.10 1.83
CA GLY A 64 50.97 2.29 0.55
C GLY A 64 49.75 3.22 0.63
N ASP A 65 49.36 3.76 -0.51
CA ASP A 65 48.17 4.60 -0.62
C ASP A 65 46.92 3.84 -0.20
N THR A 66 46.07 4.51 0.58
CA THR A 66 44.82 3.93 1.06
C THR A 66 43.63 4.80 0.71
N ILE A 67 42.66 4.20 0.02
CA ILE A 67 41.34 4.77 -0.19
C ILE A 67 40.35 3.88 0.54
N THR A 68 39.74 4.42 1.60
CA THR A 68 38.70 3.72 2.36
C THR A 68 37.42 4.53 2.41
N SER A 69 36.29 3.84 2.25
CA SER A 69 34.98 4.39 2.61
C SER A 69 34.75 4.44 4.12
N GLN A 70 33.57 4.92 4.52
CA GLN A 70 33.01 4.61 5.83
C GLN A 70 32.63 3.12 5.92
N THR A 71 32.43 2.61 7.14
CA THR A 71 31.89 1.26 7.37
C THR A 71 30.48 1.16 6.81
N PHE A 72 30.14 0.02 6.22
CA PHE A 72 28.79 -0.28 5.74
C PHE A 72 27.75 -0.15 6.88
N THR A 73 26.59 0.41 6.57
CA THR A 73 25.41 0.41 7.44
C THR A 73 24.35 -0.52 6.85
N GLN A 74 23.93 -1.52 7.63
CA GLN A 74 22.87 -2.45 7.21
C GLN A 74 21.54 -1.71 7.15
N ILE A 75 20.85 -1.83 6.01
CA ILE A 75 19.48 -1.34 5.84
C ILE A 75 18.51 -2.47 6.21
N THR A 76 18.70 -3.65 5.62
CA THR A 76 17.98 -4.90 5.93
C THR A 76 18.76 -6.07 5.34
N ASP A 77 18.74 -7.26 5.95
CA ASP A 77 19.42 -8.47 5.45
C ASP A 77 20.83 -8.21 4.86
N ASP A 78 21.11 -8.64 3.64
CA ASP A 78 22.41 -8.42 2.97
C ASP A 78 22.45 -7.07 2.21
N PHE A 79 21.47 -6.18 2.43
CA PHE A 79 21.36 -4.86 1.80
C PHE A 79 21.97 -3.76 2.66
N TYR A 80 23.02 -3.11 2.14
CA TYR A 80 23.78 -2.06 2.82
C TYR A 80 23.78 -0.74 2.03
N ASP A 81 24.16 0.34 2.70
CA ASP A 81 24.25 1.69 2.12
C ASP A 81 25.20 1.82 0.92
N LEU A 82 26.36 1.13 0.95
CA LEU A 82 27.41 1.23 -0.09
C LEU A 82 27.50 0.01 -1.02
N LEU A 83 26.74 -1.05 -0.74
CA LEU A 83 26.76 -2.29 -1.51
C LEU A 83 25.48 -3.10 -1.22
N ASP A 84 24.99 -3.81 -2.22
CA ASP A 84 24.01 -4.86 -2.04
C ASP A 84 24.73 -6.23 -2.18
N GLY A 85 24.66 -7.07 -1.14
CA GLY A 85 25.29 -8.39 -1.17
C GLY A 85 24.61 -9.34 -2.18
N ASP A 86 23.32 -9.15 -2.42
CA ASP A 86 22.46 -10.00 -3.24
C ASP A 86 22.64 -9.81 -4.73
N GLN A 87 22.88 -8.58 -5.15
CA GLN A 87 23.04 -8.28 -6.55
C GLN A 87 23.79 -6.97 -6.78
N GLY A 88 24.41 -6.83 -7.94
CA GLY A 88 25.03 -5.58 -8.30
C GLY A 88 26.04 -5.65 -9.42
N SER A 89 26.67 -4.49 -9.63
CA SER A 89 27.79 -4.33 -10.55
C SER A 89 28.87 -3.45 -9.95
N ILE A 90 30.12 -3.76 -10.26
CA ILE A 90 31.26 -2.89 -10.00
C ILE A 90 31.92 -2.57 -11.34
N VAL A 91 31.94 -1.30 -11.70
CA VAL A 91 32.49 -0.75 -12.94
C VAL A 91 33.70 0.09 -12.61
N PHE A 92 34.84 -0.12 -13.25
CA PHE A 92 35.99 0.78 -13.16
C PHE A 92 36.92 0.64 -14.36
N TRP A 93 37.66 1.71 -14.63
CA TRP A 93 38.79 1.71 -15.55
C TRP A 93 40.07 1.50 -14.76
N ILE A 94 40.97 0.67 -15.29
CA ILE A 94 42.27 0.39 -14.69
C ILE A 94 43.40 0.60 -15.69
N THR A 95 44.42 1.34 -15.29
CA THR A 95 45.70 1.44 -16.00
C THR A 95 46.79 0.89 -15.08
N PRO A 96 47.20 -0.38 -15.23
CA PRO A 96 48.20 -1.00 -14.37
C PRO A 96 49.59 -0.45 -14.64
N GLU A 97 50.45 -0.38 -13.62
CA GLU A 97 51.89 -0.12 -13.76
C GLU A 97 52.70 -1.42 -13.98
N TRP A 98 52.00 -2.53 -14.16
CA TRP A 98 52.50 -3.88 -14.25
C TRP A 98 51.94 -4.59 -15.48
N ASP A 99 52.68 -5.58 -15.98
CA ASP A 99 52.22 -6.49 -17.02
C ASP A 99 51.37 -7.60 -16.40
N GLY A 100 50.45 -8.15 -17.20
CA GLY A 100 49.53 -9.19 -16.78
C GLY A 100 50.24 -10.44 -16.24
N ASP A 101 51.47 -10.72 -16.65
CA ASP A 101 52.26 -11.89 -16.27
C ASP A 101 53.44 -11.57 -15.34
N ASP A 102 53.38 -10.45 -14.62
CA ASP A 102 54.45 -9.96 -13.74
C ASP A 102 54.78 -10.84 -12.50
N GLY A 103 54.04 -11.94 -12.30
CA GLY A 103 54.24 -12.86 -11.19
C GLY A 103 53.80 -12.32 -9.82
N MET A 104 53.15 -11.16 -9.76
CA MET A 104 52.70 -10.53 -8.52
C MET A 104 51.18 -10.55 -8.37
N THR A 105 50.73 -10.34 -7.13
CA THR A 105 49.30 -10.23 -6.81
C THR A 105 48.94 -8.77 -6.57
N HIS A 106 47.92 -8.26 -7.24
CA HIS A 106 47.42 -6.90 -7.09
C HIS A 106 45.97 -6.92 -6.62
N ARG A 107 45.71 -6.39 -5.42
CA ARG A 107 44.38 -6.31 -4.84
C ARG A 107 43.73 -4.98 -5.16
N ILE A 108 42.81 -4.99 -6.13
CA ILE A 108 42.21 -3.78 -6.71
C ILE A 108 41.06 -3.29 -5.83
N ILE A 109 40.10 -4.18 -5.52
CA ILE A 109 38.94 -3.87 -4.66
C ILE A 109 38.84 -4.92 -3.57
N THR A 110 38.82 -4.49 -2.30
CA THR A 110 38.74 -5.39 -1.14
C THR A 110 37.90 -4.78 0.00
N GLY A 111 37.21 -5.58 0.82
CA GLY A 111 36.64 -5.14 2.11
C GLY A 111 37.66 -5.09 3.26
N ARG A 112 37.26 -4.98 4.54
CA ARG A 112 37.99 -5.62 5.65
C ARG A 112 37.25 -6.93 6.03
N SER A 113 37.88 -7.80 6.82
CA SER A 113 37.50 -9.18 7.22
C SER A 113 36.30 -9.94 6.57
N ASN A 114 36.57 -11.19 6.19
CA ASN A 114 35.65 -12.35 6.13
C ASN A 114 34.37 -12.45 5.26
N SER A 115 33.92 -11.43 4.52
CA SER A 115 32.95 -11.64 3.42
C SER A 115 33.08 -10.54 2.38
N ARG A 116 33.56 -10.84 1.18
CA ARG A 116 33.91 -9.76 0.24
C ARG A 116 33.64 -10.12 -1.20
N ILE A 117 32.69 -9.39 -1.79
CA ILE A 117 32.74 -9.01 -3.19
C ILE A 117 34.07 -8.27 -3.40
N ALA A 118 35.02 -8.92 -4.05
CA ALA A 118 36.39 -8.43 -4.19
C ALA A 118 36.97 -8.78 -5.56
N ILE A 119 37.90 -7.95 -6.03
CA ILE A 119 38.56 -8.12 -7.32
C ILE A 119 40.07 -8.01 -7.12
N ALA A 120 40.80 -9.05 -7.53
CA ALA A 120 42.25 -9.08 -7.47
C ALA A 120 42.86 -9.83 -8.65
N LYS A 121 44.00 -9.33 -9.11
CA LYS A 121 44.89 -10.04 -10.03
C LYS A 121 45.84 -10.91 -9.21
N ASP A 122 45.95 -12.20 -9.53
CA ASP A 122 46.89 -13.12 -8.87
C ASP A 122 48.24 -13.24 -9.60
N SER A 123 49.20 -13.90 -8.96
CA SER A 123 50.56 -14.13 -9.50
C SER A 123 50.62 -15.06 -10.71
N THR A 124 49.51 -15.65 -11.14
CA THR A 124 49.45 -16.58 -12.27
C THR A 124 48.92 -15.95 -13.56
N GLY A 125 48.62 -14.66 -13.54
CA GLY A 125 48.09 -13.98 -14.73
C GLY A 125 46.58 -13.76 -14.70
N ASN A 126 45.88 -14.13 -13.63
CA ASN A 126 44.43 -14.15 -13.64
C ASN A 126 43.79 -13.05 -12.80
N LEU A 127 42.79 -12.38 -13.36
CA LEU A 127 41.87 -11.51 -12.64
C LEU A 127 40.75 -12.36 -12.03
N ARG A 128 40.60 -12.29 -10.71
CA ARG A 128 39.64 -13.07 -9.95
C ARG A 128 38.57 -12.17 -9.36
N PHE A 129 37.32 -12.62 -9.49
CA PHE A 129 36.19 -12.11 -8.74
C PHE A 129 35.88 -13.08 -7.60
N TYR A 130 35.75 -12.55 -6.39
CA TYR A 130 35.43 -13.30 -5.18
C TYR A 130 34.01 -12.98 -4.73
N ASP A 131 33.26 -14.00 -4.33
CA ASP A 131 31.92 -13.85 -3.80
C ASP A 131 31.93 -13.70 -2.25
N ARG A 132 30.75 -13.75 -1.65
CA ARG A 132 30.56 -13.64 -0.20
C ARG A 132 31.29 -14.72 0.60
N SER A 133 31.52 -15.90 0.02
CA SER A 133 32.22 -17.01 0.67
C SER A 133 33.74 -16.85 0.69
N GLN A 134 34.27 -15.77 0.10
CA GLN A 134 35.70 -15.56 -0.15
C GLN A 134 36.32 -16.58 -1.11
N SER A 135 35.49 -17.33 -1.83
CA SER A 135 35.94 -18.19 -2.91
C SER A 135 35.98 -17.38 -4.19
N SER A 136 36.99 -17.64 -5.03
CA SER A 136 37.00 -17.09 -6.38
C SER A 136 35.83 -17.73 -7.14
N ILE A 137 34.80 -16.93 -7.41
CA ILE A 137 33.61 -17.38 -8.15
C ILE A 137 33.85 -17.39 -9.65
N LEU A 138 34.74 -16.51 -10.12
CA LEU A 138 35.13 -16.39 -11.52
C LEU A 138 36.60 -15.97 -11.64
N THR A 139 37.24 -16.47 -12.70
CA THR A 139 38.63 -16.19 -13.08
C THR A 139 38.68 -15.84 -14.56
N VAL A 140 39.39 -14.77 -14.92
CA VAL A 140 39.64 -14.34 -16.30
C VAL A 140 41.15 -14.18 -16.49
N ASP A 141 41.69 -14.79 -17.55
CA ASP A 141 43.10 -14.63 -17.91
C ASP A 141 43.35 -13.20 -18.41
N VAL A 142 44.28 -12.50 -17.76
CA VAL A 142 44.72 -11.15 -18.11
C VAL A 142 46.23 -11.09 -18.31
N SER A 143 46.89 -12.24 -18.52
CA SER A 143 48.34 -12.32 -18.76
C SER A 143 48.81 -11.47 -19.93
N SER A 144 47.92 -11.16 -20.89
CA SER A 144 48.20 -10.28 -22.02
C SER A 144 48.12 -8.79 -21.71
N TRP A 145 47.79 -8.39 -20.48
CA TRP A 145 47.75 -6.97 -20.11
C TRP A 145 49.15 -6.37 -20.15
N ILE A 146 49.24 -5.17 -20.69
CA ILE A 146 50.49 -4.41 -20.80
C ILE A 146 50.45 -3.22 -19.85
N ALA A 147 51.51 -3.03 -19.08
CA ALA A 147 51.69 -1.87 -18.21
C ALA A 147 51.44 -0.56 -18.98
N GLY A 148 50.68 0.35 -18.38
CA GLY A 148 50.33 1.65 -18.96
C GLY A 148 49.15 1.64 -19.94
N THR A 149 48.58 0.47 -20.26
CA THR A 149 47.37 0.36 -21.10
C THR A 149 46.10 0.39 -20.24
N THR A 150 45.09 1.16 -20.64
CA THR A 150 43.83 1.27 -19.88
C THR A 150 42.82 0.21 -20.31
N TYR A 151 42.15 -0.42 -19.34
CA TYR A 151 41.10 -1.42 -19.55
C TYR A 151 39.83 -1.05 -18.77
N LEU A 152 38.66 -1.28 -19.36
CA LEU A 152 37.39 -1.28 -18.62
C LEU A 152 37.17 -2.64 -18.00
N VAL A 153 36.89 -2.67 -16.70
CA VAL A 153 36.47 -3.88 -15.97
C VAL A 153 35.08 -3.67 -15.40
N VAL A 154 34.18 -4.62 -15.69
CA VAL A 154 32.83 -4.69 -15.11
C VAL A 154 32.60 -6.05 -14.48
N ALA A 155 32.55 -6.11 -13.15
CA ALA A 155 32.13 -7.30 -12.43
C ALA A 155 30.64 -7.21 -12.12
N ARG A 156 29.87 -8.29 -12.34
CA ARG A 156 28.43 -8.35 -12.03
C ARG A 156 28.11 -9.61 -11.25
N TRP A 157 27.15 -9.53 -10.34
CA TRP A 157 26.61 -10.68 -9.62
C TRP A 157 25.11 -10.52 -9.37
N ASP A 158 24.45 -11.67 -9.27
CA ASP A 158 23.15 -11.87 -8.66
C ASP A 158 23.25 -13.23 -7.97
N ALA A 159 22.86 -13.34 -6.71
CA ALA A 159 22.98 -14.59 -5.96
C ALA A 159 21.72 -15.46 -5.99
N ASP A 160 20.59 -14.85 -6.34
CA ASP A 160 19.31 -15.54 -6.42
C ASP A 160 19.06 -16.04 -7.84
N ASN A 161 19.49 -15.27 -8.84
CA ASN A 161 19.28 -15.57 -10.25
C ASN A 161 20.59 -15.72 -11.01
N THR A 162 20.67 -16.74 -11.86
CA THR A 162 21.78 -16.85 -12.80
C THR A 162 21.67 -15.76 -13.88
N LEU A 163 22.76 -15.03 -14.14
CA LEU A 163 22.84 -14.00 -15.17
C LEU A 163 22.56 -14.55 -16.58
N ASN A 164 23.13 -15.72 -16.91
CA ASN A 164 23.04 -16.32 -18.25
C ASN A 164 22.33 -17.68 -18.29
N GLY A 165 21.49 -17.98 -17.30
CA GLY A 165 20.81 -19.26 -17.16
C GLY A 165 21.67 -20.39 -16.57
N SER A 166 22.95 -20.13 -16.24
CA SER A 166 23.82 -21.13 -15.59
C SER A 166 24.82 -20.56 -14.58
N HIS A 167 25.15 -19.26 -14.68
CA HIS A 167 26.20 -18.64 -13.89
C HIS A 167 25.70 -17.41 -13.14
N TYR A 168 26.14 -17.24 -11.89
CA TYR A 168 25.72 -16.16 -10.99
C TYR A 168 26.61 -14.90 -11.09
N ALA A 169 27.77 -14.98 -11.74
CA ALA A 169 28.69 -13.86 -11.85
C ALA A 169 29.27 -13.69 -13.26
N SER A 170 29.75 -12.48 -13.56
CA SER A 170 30.54 -12.20 -14.75
C SER A 170 31.63 -11.16 -14.50
N ILE A 171 32.69 -11.22 -15.30
CA ILE A 171 33.68 -10.16 -15.48
C ILE A 171 33.68 -9.83 -16.97
N SER A 172 33.54 -8.54 -17.27
CA SER A 172 33.67 -8.01 -18.62
C SER A 172 34.96 -7.21 -18.71
N ILE A 173 35.79 -7.48 -19.71
CA ILE A 173 36.99 -6.68 -20.02
C ILE A 173 36.78 -6.06 -21.39
N ASN A 174 36.76 -4.73 -21.47
CA ASN A 174 36.53 -4.02 -22.73
C ASN A 174 35.30 -4.53 -23.50
N ASP A 175 34.18 -4.71 -22.77
CA ASP A 175 32.92 -5.22 -23.31
C ASP A 175 32.96 -6.68 -23.80
N VAL A 176 33.96 -7.46 -23.38
CA VAL A 176 34.01 -8.91 -23.61
C VAL A 176 33.68 -9.63 -22.32
N HIS A 177 32.53 -10.31 -22.27
CA HIS A 177 31.98 -10.91 -21.05
C HIS A 177 32.44 -12.35 -20.86
N THR A 178 32.93 -12.66 -19.66
CA THR A 178 33.16 -14.03 -19.17
C THR A 178 32.23 -14.29 -18.00
N TYR A 179 31.50 -15.41 -18.01
CA TYR A 179 30.56 -15.79 -16.94
C TYR A 179 31.12 -16.95 -16.11
N GLY A 180 30.81 -16.97 -14.81
CA GLY A 180 31.31 -17.98 -13.89
C GLY A 180 30.48 -18.11 -12.62
N GLY A 181 30.73 -19.19 -11.87
CA GLY A 181 30.04 -19.51 -10.63
C GLY A 181 28.69 -20.19 -10.85
N THR A 182 28.63 -21.50 -10.68
CA THR A 182 27.36 -22.28 -10.67
C THR A 182 26.68 -22.30 -9.31
N SER A 183 27.24 -21.57 -8.34
CA SER A 183 26.73 -21.34 -7.00
C SER A 183 27.28 -20.02 -6.48
N PHE A 184 26.53 -19.36 -5.60
CA PHE A 184 26.97 -18.15 -4.91
C PHE A 184 27.02 -18.40 -3.40
N GLY A 185 27.98 -17.80 -2.70
CA GLY A 185 28.09 -17.89 -1.25
C GLY A 185 26.83 -17.41 -0.52
N THR A 186 26.47 -18.06 0.59
CA THR A 186 25.19 -17.86 1.29
C THR A 186 25.26 -16.95 2.52
N THR A 187 26.37 -16.26 2.75
CA THR A 187 26.53 -15.42 3.95
C THR A 187 27.35 -14.19 3.61
N TYR A 188 26.71 -13.02 3.54
CA TYR A 188 27.40 -11.75 3.50
C TYR A 188 27.51 -11.17 4.91
N VAL A 189 28.74 -10.93 5.38
CA VAL A 189 28.99 -10.13 6.58
C VAL A 189 29.73 -8.88 6.15
N ALA A 190 29.06 -7.74 6.12
CA ALA A 190 29.75 -6.48 5.89
C ALA A 190 30.58 -6.11 7.14
N ASP A 191 31.87 -6.48 7.14
CA ASP A 191 32.81 -6.09 8.20
C ASP A 191 33.82 -5.05 7.69
N GLY A 192 33.57 -3.79 8.02
CA GLY A 192 34.48 -2.69 7.78
C GLY A 192 34.27 -1.95 6.45
N PRO A 193 35.15 -0.98 6.11
CA PRO A 193 34.97 -0.12 4.95
C PRO A 193 35.32 -0.82 3.63
N LEU A 194 34.73 -0.35 2.52
CA LEU A 194 35.20 -0.64 1.17
C LEU A 194 36.60 -0.02 0.99
N GLN A 195 37.54 -0.82 0.50
CA GLN A 195 38.92 -0.42 0.26
C GLN A 195 39.28 -0.60 -1.22
N LEU A 196 39.77 0.46 -1.84
CA LEU A 196 40.24 0.45 -3.23
C LEU A 196 41.75 0.33 -3.32
N SER A 197 42.32 -0.28 -2.29
CA SER A 197 43.71 -0.57 -2.18
C SER A 197 43.95 -1.55 -1.05
N TYR A 198 45.15 -2.12 -1.05
CA TYR A 198 45.67 -2.82 0.09
C TYR A 198 47.02 -2.21 0.44
N LYS A 199 47.13 -1.62 1.63
CA LYS A 199 48.29 -0.83 2.10
C LYS A 199 49.61 -1.60 2.21
N ASP A 200 49.56 -2.92 2.05
CA ASP A 200 50.73 -3.80 2.08
C ASP A 200 51.43 -3.74 0.73
N ALA A 201 52.73 -3.47 0.77
CA ALA A 201 53.57 -3.33 -0.42
C ALA A 201 53.54 -4.57 -1.32
N LEU A 202 53.24 -5.75 -0.76
CA LEU A 202 53.19 -7.00 -1.50
C LEU A 202 51.93 -7.19 -2.34
N PHE A 203 50.85 -6.43 -2.07
CA PHE A 203 49.55 -6.64 -2.70
C PHE A 203 48.87 -5.35 -3.21
N SER A 204 49.62 -4.25 -3.27
CA SER A 204 49.10 -2.95 -3.69
C SER A 204 48.59 -3.00 -5.14
N PRO A 205 47.51 -2.26 -5.50
CA PRO A 205 47.03 -2.21 -6.88
C PRO A 205 48.09 -1.78 -7.89
N ASN A 206 48.98 -0.84 -7.52
CA ASN A 206 49.99 -0.24 -8.40
C ASN A 206 49.40 0.12 -9.77
N ALA A 207 48.33 0.90 -9.73
CA ALA A 207 47.52 1.22 -10.90
C ALA A 207 46.82 2.57 -10.73
N LEU A 208 46.39 3.13 -11.86
CA LEU A 208 45.40 4.19 -11.90
C LEU A 208 44.02 3.56 -11.95
N ILE A 209 43.11 4.00 -11.06
CA ILE A 209 41.71 3.57 -11.04
C ILE A 209 40.82 4.79 -11.31
N GLU A 210 39.91 4.66 -12.28
CA GLU A 210 39.05 5.75 -12.74
C GLU A 210 37.60 5.28 -12.89
N GLY A 211 36.64 6.16 -12.62
CA GLY A 211 35.22 5.88 -12.85
C GLY A 211 34.65 4.74 -12.02
N LEU A 212 35.24 4.44 -10.87
CA LEU A 212 34.76 3.36 -10.04
C LEU A 212 33.33 3.64 -9.61
N THR A 213 32.39 2.84 -10.10
CA THR A 213 30.97 2.98 -9.83
C THR A 213 30.41 1.63 -9.42
N ILE A 214 29.66 1.60 -8.32
CA ILE A 214 29.00 0.41 -7.79
C ILE A 214 27.50 0.60 -7.91
N TYR A 215 26.82 -0.40 -8.46
CA TYR A 215 25.38 -0.42 -8.71
C TYR A 215 24.69 -1.51 -7.88
N ARG A 216 23.41 -1.31 -7.57
CA ARG A 216 22.53 -2.29 -6.92
C ARG A 216 21.96 -3.35 -7.86
N ARG A 217 22.32 -3.30 -9.15
CA ARG A 217 21.86 -4.28 -10.13
C ARG A 217 22.99 -4.77 -11.03
N PRO A 218 22.84 -5.97 -11.61
CA PRO A 218 23.62 -6.38 -12.77
C PRO A 218 23.32 -5.46 -13.96
N LEU A 219 24.30 -4.70 -14.43
CA LEU A 219 24.18 -3.86 -15.62
C LEU A 219 23.89 -4.74 -16.86
N PHE A 220 23.10 -4.19 -17.77
CA PHE A 220 22.71 -4.91 -18.99
C PHE A 220 23.82 -4.87 -20.02
N ASP A 221 24.19 -6.04 -20.54
CA ASP A 221 25.24 -6.21 -21.58
C ASP A 221 24.68 -6.37 -23.00
N GLY A 222 23.42 -5.95 -23.22
CA GLY A 222 22.71 -6.17 -24.48
C GLY A 222 22.06 -7.55 -24.60
N THR A 223 22.41 -8.52 -23.73
CA THR A 223 21.78 -9.86 -23.70
C THR A 223 21.32 -10.28 -22.30
N TYR A 224 22.14 -10.04 -21.28
CA TYR A 224 21.97 -10.48 -19.90
C TYR A 224 22.19 -9.32 -18.92
N GLY A 225 21.57 -9.43 -17.74
CA GLY A 225 21.48 -8.38 -16.74
C GLY A 225 20.09 -7.74 -16.71
N ILE A 226 19.94 -6.66 -15.94
CA ILE A 226 18.65 -5.97 -15.79
C ILE A 226 18.57 -4.85 -16.82
N ASP A 227 17.82 -5.08 -17.90
CA ASP A 227 17.53 -4.08 -18.93
C ASP A 227 16.53 -3.04 -18.41
N VAL A 228 16.99 -1.80 -18.34
CA VAL A 228 16.20 -0.64 -17.92
C VAL A 228 15.85 0.28 -19.09
N GLY A 229 16.02 -0.19 -20.32
CA GLY A 229 15.70 0.53 -21.55
C GLY A 229 16.83 1.42 -22.08
N ASN A 230 18.01 1.41 -21.45
CA ASN A 230 19.18 2.16 -21.90
C ASN A 230 19.89 1.49 -23.10
N GLY A 231 19.52 0.26 -23.47
CA GLY A 231 20.32 -0.58 -24.36
C GLY A 231 21.54 -1.16 -23.65
N ASP A 232 22.50 -1.68 -24.41
CA ASP A 232 23.73 -2.27 -23.85
C ASP A 232 24.56 -1.20 -23.10
N GLU A 233 24.51 -1.24 -21.77
CA GLU A 233 25.13 -0.25 -20.90
C GLU A 233 26.64 -0.45 -20.82
N ILE A 234 27.12 -1.69 -20.88
CA ILE A 234 28.56 -1.99 -20.81
C ILE A 234 29.26 -1.52 -22.09
N ASN A 235 28.67 -1.78 -23.26
CA ASN A 235 29.19 -1.28 -24.52
C ASN A 235 29.23 0.26 -24.58
N GLN A 236 28.18 0.91 -24.07
CA GLN A 236 28.10 2.36 -24.03
C GLN A 236 29.11 2.99 -23.08
N ILE A 237 29.39 2.35 -21.94
CA ILE A 237 30.46 2.75 -21.03
C ILE A 237 31.82 2.57 -21.72
N TYR A 238 32.06 1.42 -22.35
CA TYR A 238 33.31 1.14 -23.06
C TYR A 238 33.56 2.10 -24.23
N ASN A 239 32.51 2.42 -24.99
CA ASN A 239 32.50 3.37 -26.09
C ASN A 239 33.65 3.16 -27.08
N SER A 240 33.80 1.94 -27.59
CA SER A 240 34.89 1.53 -28.50
C SER A 240 36.29 1.88 -27.98
N GLY A 241 36.50 1.80 -26.66
CA GLY A 241 37.78 2.07 -25.99
C GLY A 241 38.04 3.54 -25.66
N SER A 242 37.22 4.48 -26.15
CA SER A 242 37.34 5.89 -25.75
C SER A 242 36.76 6.17 -24.36
N GLY A 243 35.90 5.28 -23.88
CA GLY A 243 35.27 5.32 -22.57
C GLY A 243 34.26 6.45 -22.37
N LYS A 244 33.33 6.22 -21.42
CA LYS A 244 32.40 7.21 -20.89
C LYS A 244 32.25 7.05 -19.38
N ASP A 245 31.79 8.11 -18.74
CA ASP A 245 31.38 8.08 -17.34
C ASP A 245 30.17 7.13 -17.15
N PRO A 246 30.28 6.07 -16.33
CA PRO A 246 29.18 5.15 -16.05
C PRO A 246 27.91 5.84 -15.58
N THR A 247 28.02 6.88 -14.76
CA THR A 247 26.87 7.59 -14.20
C THR A 247 26.13 8.46 -15.21
N LEU A 248 26.78 8.83 -16.32
CA LEU A 248 26.15 9.52 -17.45
C LEU A 248 25.49 8.55 -18.43
N VAL A 249 25.95 7.31 -18.48
CA VAL A 249 25.36 6.25 -19.32
C VAL A 249 24.13 5.65 -18.66
N THR A 250 24.24 5.24 -17.40
CA THR A 250 23.18 4.51 -16.71
C THR A 250 22.22 5.41 -15.92
N GLY A 251 22.60 6.68 -15.74
CA GLY A 251 22.02 7.56 -14.73
C GLY A 251 22.60 7.27 -13.33
N SER A 252 22.06 7.93 -12.31
CA SER A 252 22.57 7.81 -10.93
C SER A 252 21.67 7.02 -9.98
N TRP A 253 20.47 6.59 -10.41
CA TRP A 253 19.37 6.19 -9.52
C TRP A 253 19.61 4.90 -8.69
N ASP A 254 20.46 4.01 -9.16
CA ASP A 254 20.82 2.70 -8.59
C ASP A 254 22.31 2.60 -8.22
N VAL A 255 23.07 3.67 -8.40
CA VAL A 255 24.45 3.78 -7.93
C VAL A 255 24.43 3.73 -6.39
N VAL A 256 25.37 3.05 -5.75
CA VAL A 256 25.57 3.11 -4.28
C VAL A 256 26.89 3.76 -3.93
N PHE A 257 27.82 3.80 -4.88
CA PHE A 257 29.12 4.42 -4.72
C PHE A 257 29.67 4.87 -6.08
N ALA A 258 30.22 6.07 -6.16
CA ALA A 258 30.92 6.57 -7.35
C ALA A 258 32.20 7.35 -6.98
N LEU A 259 33.30 7.08 -7.66
CA LEU A 259 34.61 7.69 -7.45
C LEU A 259 35.40 7.90 -8.77
N PRO A 260 36.07 9.05 -8.96
CA PRO A 260 35.72 10.38 -8.46
C PRO A 260 34.62 11.00 -9.34
N THR A 261 33.95 12.02 -8.83
CA THR A 261 32.66 12.49 -9.40
C THR A 261 32.62 13.96 -9.73
N ASN A 262 33.59 14.73 -9.22
CA ASN A 262 33.78 16.11 -9.60
C ASN A 262 35.27 16.48 -9.68
N SER A 263 35.53 17.54 -10.43
CA SER A 263 36.73 18.36 -10.32
C SER A 263 37.99 17.88 -11.07
N SER A 264 38.22 18.60 -12.17
CA SER A 264 39.51 19.10 -12.66
C SER A 264 40.70 18.99 -11.70
N THR A 265 41.86 18.62 -12.27
CA THR A 265 43.25 18.85 -11.80
C THR A 265 43.45 19.28 -10.34
N GLY A 266 44.16 18.49 -9.52
CA GLY A 266 44.62 18.92 -8.20
C GLY A 266 44.76 17.80 -7.16
N ALA A 267 45.35 18.11 -5.99
CA ALA A 267 45.50 17.17 -4.88
C ALA A 267 44.14 16.67 -4.35
N LEU A 268 44.06 15.39 -3.98
CA LEU A 268 42.90 14.83 -3.27
C LEU A 268 42.88 15.40 -1.84
N ALA A 269 42.17 16.52 -1.64
CA ALA A 269 41.92 17.04 -0.30
C ALA A 269 40.98 16.08 0.45
N THR A 270 41.26 15.83 1.72
CA THR A 270 40.34 15.14 2.63
C THR A 270 39.06 15.98 2.76
N GLY A 271 37.92 15.46 2.34
CA GLY A 271 36.66 16.21 2.43
C GLY A 271 35.57 15.79 1.45
N THR A 272 34.40 16.41 1.65
CA THR A 272 33.14 16.20 0.94
C THR A 272 33.24 16.52 -0.55
N GLY A 273 32.68 15.63 -1.40
CA GLY A 273 32.35 15.96 -2.80
C GLY A 273 33.14 15.22 -3.88
N ASN A 274 34.26 14.56 -3.59
CA ASN A 274 35.01 13.84 -4.62
C ASN A 274 34.41 12.46 -4.95
N ALA A 275 33.80 11.79 -3.97
CA ALA A 275 32.98 10.60 -4.16
C ALA A 275 31.61 10.85 -3.57
N TRP A 276 30.59 10.22 -4.14
CA TRP A 276 29.25 10.25 -3.59
C TRP A 276 28.62 8.87 -3.59
N THR A 277 27.65 8.73 -2.71
CA THR A 277 26.79 7.57 -2.54
C THR A 277 25.38 8.03 -2.87
N HIS A 278 24.54 7.13 -3.37
CA HIS A 278 23.18 7.51 -3.75
C HIS A 278 22.18 7.24 -2.61
N PRO A 279 21.12 8.05 -2.47
CA PRO A 279 20.76 9.18 -3.34
C PRO A 279 21.74 10.35 -3.24
N HIS A 280 22.23 10.82 -4.39
CA HIS A 280 22.95 12.07 -4.55
C HIS A 280 22.12 13.18 -3.90
N ALA A 281 22.75 14.18 -3.27
CA ALA A 281 22.03 15.16 -2.47
C ALA A 281 20.93 15.93 -3.22
N SER A 282 21.06 16.09 -4.55
CA SER A 282 20.01 16.68 -5.40
C SER A 282 18.83 15.73 -5.70
N ASN A 283 19.02 14.43 -5.49
CA ASN A 283 18.02 13.37 -5.54
C ASN A 283 17.55 12.95 -4.14
N LEU A 284 18.11 13.53 -3.07
CA LEU A 284 17.49 13.44 -1.76
C LEU A 284 16.18 14.22 -1.84
N LEU A 285 15.09 13.47 -1.76
CA LEU A 285 13.71 13.96 -1.83
C LEU A 285 13.32 14.88 -0.66
N TYR A 286 14.27 15.26 0.20
CA TYR A 286 14.05 16.03 1.42
C TYR A 286 15.02 17.22 1.51
N THR A 287 14.85 18.21 0.64
CA THR A 287 15.62 19.47 0.72
C THR A 287 14.77 20.67 1.16
N SER A 288 13.45 20.51 1.33
CA SER A 288 12.62 21.54 1.96
C SER A 288 11.43 20.95 2.71
N THR A 289 10.91 21.71 3.67
CA THR A 289 9.66 21.42 4.40
C THR A 289 8.40 21.46 3.50
N THR A 290 8.54 21.74 2.21
CA THR A 290 7.45 21.94 1.25
C THR A 290 7.53 21.07 0.00
N ASN A 291 8.65 20.37 -0.22
CA ASN A 291 8.81 19.47 -1.35
C ASN A 291 8.94 18.03 -0.82
N THR A 292 7.79 17.34 -0.75
CA THR A 292 7.64 15.97 -0.25
C THR A 292 7.96 14.90 -1.29
N GLY A 293 8.46 15.27 -2.47
CA GLY A 293 9.22 14.39 -3.36
C GLY A 293 8.59 13.03 -3.72
N GLY A 294 7.28 12.87 -3.61
CA GLY A 294 6.60 11.61 -3.94
C GLY A 294 6.57 10.55 -2.85
N PHE A 295 7.05 10.82 -1.63
CA PHE A 295 6.74 9.96 -0.48
C PHE A 295 6.00 10.77 0.61
N MET A 296 4.69 10.51 0.66
CA MET A 296 3.75 10.48 1.79
C MET A 296 4.36 10.67 3.20
N MET A 297 4.54 11.89 3.74
CA MET A 297 5.36 12.02 4.95
C MET A 297 4.96 13.01 6.03
N ASN A 298 3.88 13.78 5.92
CA ASN A 298 3.67 14.84 6.93
C ASN A 298 2.30 14.92 7.59
N GLY A 299 1.51 13.85 7.57
CA GLY A 299 0.33 13.75 8.42
C GLY A 299 -0.68 12.71 7.96
N THR A 300 -1.70 13.17 7.25
CA THR A 300 -2.81 12.35 6.73
C THR A 300 -2.73 12.25 5.21
N TYR A 301 -3.18 11.11 4.66
CA TYR A 301 -3.17 10.88 3.21
C TYR A 301 -3.85 11.98 2.39
N THR A 302 -4.92 12.55 2.94
CA THR A 302 -5.63 13.68 2.32
C THR A 302 -4.78 14.96 2.26
N SER A 303 -3.94 15.22 3.27
CA SER A 303 -3.04 16.39 3.25
C SER A 303 -1.97 16.27 2.17
N ASP A 304 -1.60 15.03 1.84
CA ASP A 304 -0.60 14.72 0.81
C ASP A 304 -1.26 14.55 -0.58
N GLY A 305 -2.55 14.87 -0.70
CA GLY A 305 -3.31 14.91 -1.96
C GLY A 305 -3.94 13.59 -2.39
N TRP A 306 -3.84 12.54 -1.58
CA TRP A 306 -4.44 11.24 -1.88
C TRP A 306 -5.89 11.17 -1.42
N ALA A 307 -6.67 10.35 -2.13
CA ALA A 307 -8.04 10.04 -1.81
C ALA A 307 -8.24 8.52 -1.72
N THR A 308 -9.31 8.08 -1.06
CA THR A 308 -9.67 6.65 -0.96
C THR A 308 -10.32 6.18 -2.25
N GLN A 309 -9.87 5.03 -2.76
CA GLN A 309 -10.50 4.29 -3.83
C GLN A 309 -11.44 3.25 -3.21
N ASN A 310 -12.75 3.42 -3.41
CA ASN A 310 -13.73 2.41 -3.05
C ASN A 310 -13.54 1.16 -3.91
N GLY A 311 -13.88 0.02 -3.32
CA GLY A 311 -13.72 -1.28 -3.97
C GLY A 311 -14.85 -1.64 -4.90
N ASP A 312 -14.78 -2.88 -5.36
CA ASP A 312 -15.87 -3.53 -6.08
C ASP A 312 -17.16 -3.52 -5.24
N ILE A 313 -18.29 -3.49 -5.95
CA ILE A 313 -19.62 -3.57 -5.35
C ILE A 313 -19.76 -4.88 -4.59
N GLN A 314 -20.19 -4.79 -3.34
CA GLN A 314 -20.55 -5.90 -2.48
C GLN A 314 -22.07 -6.03 -2.38
N THR A 315 -22.58 -7.25 -2.25
CA THR A 315 -24.01 -7.52 -2.12
C THR A 315 -24.32 -8.14 -0.76
N LEU A 316 -25.15 -7.47 0.03
CA LEU A 316 -25.78 -8.03 1.23
C LEU A 316 -27.17 -8.54 0.87
N THR A 317 -27.46 -9.82 1.14
CA THR A 317 -28.80 -10.40 1.01
C THR A 317 -29.31 -10.81 2.39
N LEU A 318 -30.44 -10.24 2.80
CA LEU A 318 -31.11 -10.52 4.05
C LEU A 318 -32.45 -11.18 3.75
N GLN A 319 -32.64 -12.40 4.25
CA GLN A 319 -33.91 -13.14 4.15
C GLN A 319 -34.06 -14.02 5.41
N PRO A 320 -34.22 -13.40 6.59
CA PRO A 320 -34.17 -14.11 7.86
C PRO A 320 -35.35 -15.09 8.03
N ASP A 321 -35.17 -16.10 8.88
CA ASP A 321 -36.25 -16.99 9.31
C ASP A 321 -37.06 -16.38 10.47
N GLY A 322 -38.12 -17.05 10.94
CA GLY A 322 -38.94 -16.53 12.04
C GLY A 322 -38.25 -16.42 13.41
N THR A 323 -36.98 -16.81 13.54
CA THR A 323 -36.19 -16.55 14.77
C THR A 323 -35.42 -15.24 14.67
N GLU A 324 -34.86 -14.93 13.50
CA GLU A 324 -34.06 -13.72 13.26
C GLU A 324 -34.86 -12.59 12.59
N GLY A 325 -35.98 -12.94 11.96
CA GLY A 325 -36.91 -12.03 11.30
C GLY A 325 -37.69 -11.23 12.32
N VAL A 326 -38.06 -10.02 11.93
CA VAL A 326 -38.84 -9.11 12.75
C VAL A 326 -39.91 -8.50 11.88
N ASP A 327 -41.08 -9.11 11.86
CA ASP A 327 -42.23 -8.62 11.13
C ASP A 327 -43.56 -8.97 11.79
N THR A 328 -44.52 -8.05 11.70
CA THR A 328 -45.85 -8.24 12.27
C THR A 328 -46.86 -7.37 11.54
N TYR A 329 -48.11 -7.40 11.98
CA TYR A 329 -49.05 -6.37 11.58
C TYR A 329 -49.97 -5.98 12.73
N THR A 330 -50.43 -4.74 12.72
CA THR A 330 -51.47 -4.24 13.62
C THR A 330 -52.81 -4.22 12.90
N ALA A 331 -53.92 -4.39 13.63
CA ALA A 331 -55.25 -4.39 13.03
C ALA A 331 -56.30 -3.76 13.95
N ILE A 332 -57.03 -2.76 13.45
CA ILE A 332 -58.06 -2.04 14.23
C ILE A 332 -59.21 -2.94 14.71
N GLN A 333 -59.51 -4.01 13.96
CA GLN A 333 -60.56 -4.97 14.31
C GLN A 333 -60.11 -6.04 15.30
N ALA A 334 -58.81 -6.12 15.58
CA ALA A 334 -58.24 -6.97 16.61
C ALA A 334 -57.33 -6.11 17.50
N PRO A 335 -57.91 -5.08 18.17
CA PRO A 335 -57.15 -3.93 18.65
C PRO A 335 -56.08 -4.27 19.70
N THR A 336 -56.31 -5.34 20.45
CA THR A 336 -55.43 -5.81 21.53
C THR A 336 -54.58 -7.02 21.12
N SER A 337 -54.68 -7.49 19.88
CA SER A 337 -54.02 -8.70 19.42
C SER A 337 -52.64 -8.42 18.82
N ASN A 338 -51.69 -9.31 19.11
CA ASN A 338 -50.38 -9.36 18.48
C ASN A 338 -50.30 -10.51 17.45
N PHE A 339 -49.49 -10.32 16.41
CA PHE A 339 -49.39 -11.22 15.25
C PHE A 339 -47.94 -11.60 14.89
N GLY A 340 -47.00 -11.42 15.81
CA GLY A 340 -45.56 -11.55 15.54
C GLY A 340 -45.02 -12.94 15.21
N ILE A 341 -45.75 -14.03 15.49
CA ILE A 341 -45.33 -15.39 15.05
C ILE A 341 -46.20 -15.93 13.89
N GLY A 342 -46.91 -15.02 13.21
CA GLY A 342 -47.82 -15.39 12.15
C GLY A 342 -47.06 -15.73 10.88
N THR A 343 -47.40 -16.82 10.19
CA THR A 343 -46.79 -17.21 8.89
C THR A 343 -47.14 -16.26 7.73
N ASN A 344 -47.82 -15.16 8.01
CA ASN A 344 -48.14 -14.09 7.08
C ASN A 344 -48.40 -12.78 7.84
N PHE A 345 -48.22 -11.67 7.14
CA PHE A 345 -48.70 -10.35 7.57
C PHE A 345 -49.71 -9.78 6.58
N THR A 346 -50.47 -8.79 7.06
CA THR A 346 -51.56 -8.20 6.27
C THR A 346 -51.52 -6.68 6.28
N THR A 347 -51.84 -6.08 5.13
CA THR A 347 -52.01 -4.62 4.97
C THR A 347 -53.38 -4.31 4.38
N ARG A 348 -53.95 -3.17 4.76
CA ARG A 348 -55.23 -2.64 4.25
C ARG A 348 -55.26 -1.13 4.41
N ASN A 349 -56.05 -0.45 3.57
CA ASN A 349 -56.25 0.99 3.64
C ASN A 349 -56.50 1.51 5.06
N LEU A 350 -55.67 2.48 5.46
CA LEU A 350 -55.63 3.12 6.78
C LEU A 350 -56.86 4.00 7.08
N ALA A 351 -57.58 4.46 6.06
CA ALA A 351 -58.80 5.25 6.22
C ALA A 351 -60.06 4.40 6.51
N GLY A 352 -59.95 3.06 6.51
CA GLY A 352 -61.07 2.16 6.70
C GLY A 352 -61.23 1.67 8.14
N ALA A 353 -62.46 1.28 8.53
CA ALA A 353 -62.78 0.63 9.82
C ALA A 353 -62.18 -0.80 9.98
N SER A 354 -61.32 -1.20 9.05
CA SER A 354 -60.59 -2.46 9.05
C SER A 354 -59.11 -2.24 8.70
N ALA A 355 -58.59 -1.05 9.01
CA ALA A 355 -57.20 -0.68 8.80
C ALA A 355 -56.23 -1.71 9.37
N ARG A 356 -55.15 -1.96 8.62
CA ARG A 356 -54.07 -2.88 8.97
C ARG A 356 -52.74 -2.30 8.51
N VAL A 357 -51.76 -2.24 9.41
CA VAL A 357 -50.41 -1.77 9.12
C VAL A 357 -49.46 -2.95 9.26
N THR A 358 -48.73 -3.28 8.21
CA THR A 358 -47.65 -4.26 8.25
C THR A 358 -46.37 -3.56 8.68
N LEU A 359 -45.59 -4.18 9.57
CA LEU A 359 -44.31 -3.70 10.07
C LEU A 359 -43.25 -4.76 9.74
N VAL A 360 -42.09 -4.34 9.22
CA VAL A 360 -40.96 -5.22 8.88
C VAL A 360 -39.66 -4.54 9.27
N LYS A 361 -38.70 -5.28 9.83
CA LYS A 361 -37.35 -4.78 10.15
C LYS A 361 -36.29 -5.80 9.75
N PHE A 362 -35.15 -5.28 9.28
CA PHE A 362 -33.98 -6.07 8.90
C PHE A 362 -32.79 -5.65 9.76
N ASP A 363 -31.89 -6.58 10.05
CA ASP A 363 -30.59 -6.24 10.61
C ASP A 363 -29.65 -5.69 9.54
N LEU A 364 -29.36 -4.39 9.59
CA LEU A 364 -28.49 -3.69 8.64
C LEU A 364 -27.03 -3.62 9.11
N SER A 365 -26.68 -4.27 10.23
CA SER A 365 -25.33 -4.26 10.80
C SER A 365 -24.26 -4.83 9.86
N GLY A 366 -24.67 -5.69 8.92
CA GLY A 366 -23.82 -6.25 7.87
C GLY A 366 -23.35 -5.24 6.83
N ILE A 367 -23.87 -4.00 6.82
CA ILE A 367 -23.38 -2.92 5.95
C ILE A 367 -22.40 -2.05 6.75
N PRO A 368 -21.10 -2.00 6.39
CA PRO A 368 -20.09 -1.29 7.19
C PRO A 368 -20.31 0.22 7.26
N VAL A 369 -19.89 0.83 8.38
CA VAL A 369 -19.91 2.29 8.55
C VAL A 369 -19.07 2.95 7.45
N GLY A 370 -19.58 4.03 6.86
CA GLY A 370 -18.94 4.73 5.74
C GLY A 370 -19.18 4.09 4.37
N ALA A 371 -19.88 2.95 4.29
CA ALA A 371 -20.28 2.37 3.02
C ALA A 371 -21.26 3.27 2.26
N THR A 372 -21.07 3.38 0.95
CA THR A 372 -22.01 4.02 0.03
C THR A 372 -22.96 2.96 -0.51
N VAL A 373 -24.27 3.15 -0.33
CA VAL A 373 -25.28 2.25 -0.89
C VAL A 373 -25.52 2.65 -2.34
N GLU A 374 -25.36 1.71 -3.26
CA GLU A 374 -25.52 1.92 -4.71
C GLU A 374 -26.96 1.62 -5.14
N ASP A 375 -27.56 0.56 -4.60
CA ASP A 375 -28.98 0.24 -4.75
C ASP A 375 -29.49 -0.65 -3.60
N ALA A 376 -30.81 -0.64 -3.39
CA ALA A 376 -31.48 -1.53 -2.46
C ALA A 376 -32.84 -1.96 -3.03
N THR A 377 -33.15 -3.26 -2.91
CA THR A 377 -34.40 -3.86 -3.37
C THR A 377 -35.03 -4.69 -2.26
N LEU A 378 -36.26 -4.33 -1.87
CA LEU A 378 -37.08 -5.10 -0.95
C LEU A 378 -38.13 -5.89 -1.72
N SER A 379 -38.22 -7.19 -1.47
CA SER A 379 -39.18 -8.10 -2.11
C SER A 379 -40.06 -8.78 -1.06
N VAL A 380 -41.34 -8.91 -1.39
CA VAL A 380 -42.34 -9.69 -0.63
C VAL A 380 -43.11 -10.62 -1.56
N TRP A 381 -43.71 -11.67 -1.02
CA TRP A 381 -44.48 -12.66 -1.78
C TRP A 381 -45.91 -12.72 -1.30
N ASN A 382 -46.87 -12.86 -2.20
CA ASN A 382 -48.26 -12.99 -1.76
C ASN A 382 -48.53 -14.40 -1.18
N PHE A 383 -49.03 -14.42 0.05
CA PHE A 383 -49.42 -15.65 0.75
C PHE A 383 -50.75 -16.21 0.25
N THR A 384 -51.63 -15.34 -0.26
CA THR A 384 -52.92 -15.72 -0.87
C THR A 384 -53.04 -15.13 -2.27
N GLN A 385 -53.93 -15.70 -3.09
CA GLN A 385 -54.24 -15.13 -4.40
C GLN A 385 -54.78 -13.71 -4.21
N ILE A 386 -54.15 -12.74 -4.90
CA ILE A 386 -54.60 -11.36 -4.88
C ILE A 386 -55.66 -11.21 -5.97
N ALA A 387 -56.87 -10.76 -5.64
CA ALA A 387 -57.99 -10.67 -6.60
C ALA A 387 -58.23 -9.26 -7.15
N THR A 388 -57.57 -8.24 -6.61
CA THR A 388 -57.78 -6.83 -6.97
C THR A 388 -56.44 -6.13 -7.13
N THR A 389 -56.31 -5.30 -8.16
CA THR A 389 -55.11 -4.50 -8.36
C THR A 389 -54.93 -3.48 -7.23
N ALA A 390 -53.73 -3.37 -6.68
CA ALA A 390 -53.41 -2.35 -5.67
C ALA A 390 -51.97 -1.87 -5.78
N GLY A 391 -51.81 -0.56 -5.59
CA GLY A 391 -50.53 0.04 -5.29
C GLY A 391 -50.22 -0.10 -3.81
N HIS A 392 -48.97 -0.40 -3.51
CA HIS A 392 -48.44 -0.51 -2.17
C HIS A 392 -47.20 0.37 -2.02
N SER A 393 -47.02 0.92 -0.83
CA SER A 393 -45.90 1.81 -0.50
C SER A 393 -45.19 1.34 0.75
N TRP A 394 -43.87 1.22 0.65
CA TRP A 394 -42.95 1.07 1.77
C TRP A 394 -42.52 2.45 2.27
N SER A 395 -42.59 2.68 3.58
CA SER A 395 -42.07 3.89 4.23
C SER A 395 -41.30 3.50 5.48
N ARG A 396 -40.22 4.22 5.82
CA ARG A 396 -39.52 4.00 7.10
C ARG A 396 -40.38 4.44 8.28
N ILE A 397 -40.25 3.71 9.39
CA ILE A 397 -40.81 4.11 10.69
C ILE A 397 -39.99 5.28 11.25
N LEU A 398 -40.65 6.28 11.82
CA LEU A 398 -40.01 7.46 12.41
C LEU A 398 -39.56 7.18 13.85
N ASP A 399 -38.58 7.95 14.33
CA ASP A 399 -37.92 7.72 15.63
C ASP A 399 -38.87 7.74 16.83
N ALA A 400 -40.03 8.40 16.70
CA ALA A 400 -41.03 8.43 17.76
C ALA A 400 -41.63 7.04 18.08
N ASN A 401 -41.49 6.07 17.16
CA ASN A 401 -41.87 4.67 17.34
C ASN A 401 -40.66 3.73 17.15
N ALA A 402 -39.46 4.19 17.51
CA ALA A 402 -38.30 3.31 17.61
C ALA A 402 -38.58 2.19 18.62
N ASP A 403 -37.98 1.00 18.43
CA ASP A 403 -38.05 -0.14 19.35
C ASP A 403 -39.41 -0.85 19.50
N TRP A 404 -40.28 -0.81 18.48
CA TRP A 404 -41.45 -1.68 18.46
C TRP A 404 -41.03 -3.16 18.52
N VAL A 405 -41.87 -3.98 19.15
CA VAL A 405 -41.58 -5.40 19.40
C VAL A 405 -42.57 -6.25 18.61
N GLU A 406 -42.04 -7.09 17.73
CA GLU A 406 -42.81 -8.04 16.89
C GLU A 406 -43.82 -8.86 17.70
N GLY A 407 -43.40 -9.37 18.86
CA GLY A 407 -44.21 -10.12 19.82
C GLY A 407 -44.31 -11.62 19.51
N ALA A 408 -44.79 -12.40 20.48
CA ALA A 408 -44.75 -13.87 20.44
C ALA A 408 -46.12 -14.51 20.20
N ARG A 409 -47.09 -13.77 19.62
CA ARG A 409 -48.49 -14.18 19.51
C ARG A 409 -48.98 -14.21 18.07
N GLN A 410 -50.04 -14.98 17.83
CA GLN A 410 -50.74 -15.02 16.55
C GLN A 410 -52.25 -14.85 16.79
N GLY A 411 -52.75 -13.62 16.64
CA GLY A 411 -54.17 -13.31 16.83
C GLY A 411 -54.66 -13.52 18.26
N ALA A 412 -53.76 -13.42 19.23
CA ALA A 412 -54.06 -13.48 20.65
C ALA A 412 -53.65 -12.17 21.32
N GLN A 413 -54.20 -11.91 22.50
CA GLN A 413 -53.91 -10.72 23.29
C GLN A 413 -52.40 -10.52 23.46
N ALA A 414 -51.93 -9.33 23.10
CA ALA A 414 -50.54 -8.91 23.24
C ALA A 414 -50.10 -9.00 24.70
N LEU A 415 -48.88 -9.49 24.92
CA LEU A 415 -48.23 -9.49 26.23
C LEU A 415 -47.73 -8.10 26.58
N SER A 416 -47.34 -7.93 27.86
CA SER A 416 -46.76 -6.67 28.31
C SER A 416 -45.49 -6.36 27.52
N GLY A 417 -45.44 -5.15 26.95
CA GLY A 417 -44.34 -4.68 26.09
C GLY A 417 -44.47 -5.05 24.61
N GLU A 418 -45.36 -5.98 24.23
CA GLU A 418 -45.57 -6.32 22.82
C GLU A 418 -46.41 -5.26 22.11
N THR A 419 -46.21 -5.17 20.80
CA THR A 419 -46.93 -4.23 19.96
C THR A 419 -48.30 -4.79 19.52
N CYS A 420 -49.33 -3.95 19.51
CA CYS A 420 -50.64 -4.23 18.92
C CYS A 420 -51.22 -2.96 18.28
N TRP A 421 -52.46 -2.98 17.81
CA TRP A 421 -53.09 -1.76 17.27
C TRP A 421 -53.20 -0.67 18.34
N ASN A 422 -53.76 -0.98 19.50
CA ASN A 422 -54.00 0.01 20.55
C ASN A 422 -52.71 0.60 21.13
N ALA A 423 -51.60 -0.16 21.10
CA ALA A 423 -50.41 0.20 21.84
C ALA A 423 -49.14 -0.11 21.06
N PHE A 424 -48.23 0.87 21.07
CA PHE A 424 -46.82 0.63 20.74
C PHE A 424 -46.23 -0.40 21.71
N ALA A 425 -46.56 -0.28 23.00
CA ALA A 425 -46.28 -1.28 24.04
C ALA A 425 -47.52 -1.54 24.90
N ALA A 426 -48.07 -2.76 24.82
CA ALA A 426 -49.25 -3.18 25.58
C ALA A 426 -48.95 -3.42 27.07
N ASP A 427 -49.98 -3.37 27.92
CA ASP A 427 -49.88 -3.72 29.35
C ASP A 427 -49.99 -5.23 29.64
N GLY A 428 -50.29 -6.05 28.63
CA GLY A 428 -50.53 -7.48 28.76
C GLY A 428 -51.96 -7.86 29.16
N ALA A 429 -52.83 -6.90 29.47
CA ALA A 429 -54.22 -7.04 29.89
C ALA A 429 -55.23 -6.45 28.86
N GLY A 430 -54.74 -6.05 27.67
CA GLY A 430 -55.53 -5.41 26.62
C GLY A 430 -55.58 -3.89 26.71
N GLY A 431 -54.82 -3.29 27.63
CA GLY A 431 -54.61 -1.85 27.77
C GLY A 431 -53.28 -1.37 27.18
N ILE A 432 -53.05 -0.08 27.34
CA ILE A 432 -51.95 0.67 26.74
C ILE A 432 -50.95 1.04 27.84
N THR A 433 -49.71 0.57 27.72
CA THR A 433 -48.60 1.11 28.55
C THR A 433 -47.99 2.32 27.86
N THR A 434 -47.72 2.19 26.56
CA THR A 434 -47.23 3.28 25.70
C THR A 434 -48.07 3.32 24.43
N PRO A 435 -48.74 4.44 24.13
CA PRO A 435 -49.47 4.60 22.87
C PRO A 435 -48.50 4.76 21.70
N TRP A 436 -48.98 4.52 20.49
CA TRP A 436 -48.25 4.92 19.28
C TRP A 436 -48.09 6.44 19.24
N ALA A 437 -46.99 6.95 18.67
CA ALA A 437 -46.75 8.38 18.60
C ALA A 437 -47.87 9.15 17.87
N GLY A 438 -48.47 8.51 16.85
CA GLY A 438 -49.61 9.02 16.10
C GLY A 438 -50.94 9.00 16.85
N ASP A 439 -51.07 8.19 17.91
CA ASP A 439 -52.28 8.10 18.74
C ASP A 439 -52.32 9.29 19.71
N ALA A 440 -52.78 10.44 19.22
CA ALA A 440 -52.75 11.70 19.95
C ALA A 440 -53.64 11.67 21.21
N GLY A 441 -54.66 10.81 21.22
CA GLY A 441 -55.55 10.59 22.37
C GLY A 441 -55.04 9.55 23.37
N GLY A 442 -54.13 8.68 22.94
CA GLY A 442 -53.69 7.51 23.70
C GLY A 442 -54.85 6.54 23.97
N ASP A 443 -55.81 6.46 23.05
CA ASP A 443 -57.08 5.76 23.23
C ASP A 443 -57.23 4.49 22.38
N GLY A 444 -56.24 4.18 21.53
CA GLY A 444 -56.29 3.06 20.61
C GLY A 444 -57.25 3.27 19.43
N GLY A 445 -57.52 4.53 19.08
CA GLY A 445 -58.41 4.95 18.00
C GLY A 445 -57.92 4.64 16.58
N GLN A 446 -58.49 5.33 15.60
CA GLN A 446 -58.15 5.15 14.17
C GLN A 446 -56.70 5.56 13.84
N ASP A 447 -56.11 6.39 14.70
CA ASP A 447 -54.77 6.96 14.62
C ASP A 447 -53.69 6.13 15.34
N ALA A 448 -54.06 5.02 15.97
CA ALA A 448 -53.11 4.09 16.56
C ALA A 448 -52.47 3.15 15.52
N GLY A 449 -51.82 2.07 15.96
CA GLY A 449 -51.32 0.99 15.11
C GLY A 449 -50.17 1.32 14.17
N SER A 450 -49.46 2.44 14.35
CA SER A 450 -48.50 2.99 13.39
C SER A 450 -49.15 3.48 12.08
N SER A 451 -50.33 4.10 12.18
CA SER A 451 -51.16 4.46 11.02
C SER A 451 -50.99 5.91 10.54
N GLN A 452 -50.32 6.79 11.29
CA GLN A 452 -50.25 8.20 10.97
C GLN A 452 -49.02 8.54 10.12
N SER A 453 -49.27 8.85 8.84
CA SER A 453 -48.25 9.37 7.92
C SER A 453 -47.67 10.70 8.42
N GLY A 454 -46.35 10.80 8.50
CA GLY A 454 -45.62 11.98 8.96
C GLY A 454 -45.40 12.03 10.48
N THR A 455 -46.02 11.13 11.25
CA THR A 455 -45.83 11.00 12.70
C THR A 455 -45.29 9.62 13.07
N ASP A 456 -45.93 8.58 12.56
CA ASP A 456 -45.52 7.20 12.82
C ASP A 456 -44.51 6.68 11.79
N PHE A 457 -44.74 7.00 10.52
CA PHE A 457 -43.89 6.62 9.40
C PHE A 457 -43.71 7.80 8.43
N SER A 458 -42.67 7.75 7.60
CA SER A 458 -42.35 8.81 6.65
C SER A 458 -43.50 9.04 5.66
N ALA A 459 -43.90 10.31 5.51
CA ALA A 459 -44.87 10.72 4.48
C ALA A 459 -44.30 10.57 3.05
N THR A 460 -42.98 10.45 2.92
CA THR A 460 -42.31 10.12 1.67
C THR A 460 -42.20 8.61 1.55
N ALA A 461 -42.80 8.03 0.51
CA ALA A 461 -42.63 6.61 0.21
C ALA A 461 -41.18 6.34 -0.19
N MET A 462 -40.57 5.32 0.40
CA MET A 462 -39.24 4.83 0.07
C MET A 462 -39.27 3.90 -1.13
N GLY A 463 -40.30 3.08 -1.28
CA GLY A 463 -40.43 2.16 -2.40
C GLY A 463 -41.89 1.86 -2.69
N THR A 464 -42.19 1.45 -3.92
CA THR A 464 -43.56 1.08 -4.31
C THR A 464 -43.57 -0.16 -5.17
N PHE A 465 -44.65 -0.91 -5.11
CA PHE A 465 -44.96 -1.98 -6.04
C PHE A 465 -46.46 -2.04 -6.32
N THR A 466 -46.84 -2.76 -7.38
CA THR A 466 -48.25 -3.00 -7.72
C THR A 466 -48.49 -4.50 -7.73
N SER A 467 -49.52 -4.95 -7.02
CA SER A 467 -50.07 -6.30 -7.15
C SER A 467 -51.28 -6.30 -8.08
N ASN A 468 -51.46 -7.32 -8.90
CA ASN A 468 -52.50 -7.45 -9.91
C ASN A 468 -52.85 -8.91 -10.30
N ASN A 469 -53.86 -9.50 -9.64
CA ASN A 469 -54.48 -10.78 -10.03
C ASN A 469 -53.50 -11.97 -10.18
N GLU A 470 -52.43 -12.02 -9.37
CA GLU A 470 -51.41 -13.05 -9.47
C GLU A 470 -51.67 -14.28 -8.58
N VAL A 471 -51.05 -15.39 -8.98
CA VAL A 471 -51.06 -16.66 -8.22
C VAL A 471 -50.28 -16.52 -6.91
N VAL A 472 -50.57 -17.39 -5.94
CA VAL A 472 -49.82 -17.47 -4.66
C VAL A 472 -48.33 -17.67 -4.92
N GLY A 473 -47.47 -16.99 -4.13
CA GLY A 473 -46.02 -17.08 -4.24
C GLY A 473 -45.41 -16.23 -5.35
N THR A 474 -46.13 -15.24 -5.87
CA THR A 474 -45.60 -14.22 -6.78
C THR A 474 -44.78 -13.20 -6.00
N GLU A 475 -43.56 -12.91 -6.46
CA GLU A 475 -42.64 -11.91 -5.91
C GLU A 475 -43.02 -10.50 -6.35
N TYR A 476 -42.94 -9.54 -5.43
CA TYR A 476 -43.09 -8.11 -5.69
C TYR A 476 -41.84 -7.35 -5.25
N PRO A 477 -40.88 -7.14 -6.16
CA PRO A 477 -39.70 -6.34 -5.86
C PRO A 477 -40.03 -4.84 -5.89
N SER A 478 -39.47 -4.10 -4.93
CA SER A 478 -39.52 -2.65 -4.84
C SER A 478 -38.11 -2.10 -4.78
N SER A 479 -37.72 -1.31 -5.79
CA SER A 479 -36.52 -0.48 -5.69
C SER A 479 -36.74 0.61 -4.65
N LEU A 480 -35.78 0.78 -3.74
CA LEU A 480 -35.86 1.73 -2.64
C LEU A 480 -35.12 3.02 -2.98
N ASP A 481 -35.73 4.16 -2.65
CA ASP A 481 -35.11 5.48 -2.68
C ASP A 481 -33.95 5.53 -1.68
N LEU A 482 -32.76 5.87 -2.17
CA LEU A 482 -31.53 5.85 -1.38
C LEU A 482 -31.49 6.95 -0.31
N THR A 483 -32.23 8.05 -0.48
CA THR A 483 -32.31 9.12 0.52
C THR A 483 -33.09 8.62 1.73
N GLU A 484 -34.29 8.09 1.51
CA GLU A 484 -35.11 7.52 2.57
C GLU A 484 -34.48 6.25 3.16
N PHE A 485 -33.82 5.42 2.34
CA PHE A 485 -33.06 4.25 2.84
C PHE A 485 -31.88 4.67 3.72
N GLY A 486 -31.14 5.74 3.36
CA GLY A 486 -30.05 6.27 4.16
C GLY A 486 -30.51 6.81 5.53
N LEU A 487 -31.66 7.48 5.57
CA LEU A 487 -32.31 7.89 6.82
C LEU A 487 -32.77 6.67 7.63
N MET A 488 -33.38 5.67 6.97
CA MET A 488 -33.80 4.44 7.62
C MET A 488 -32.62 3.68 8.21
N ARG A 489 -31.49 3.58 7.50
CA ARG A 489 -30.28 2.90 7.97
C ARG A 489 -29.70 3.55 9.22
N SER A 490 -29.84 4.87 9.37
CA SER A 490 -29.27 5.62 10.49
C SER A 490 -29.98 5.34 11.82
N SER A 491 -31.31 5.20 11.80
CA SER A 491 -32.11 4.88 13.00
C SER A 491 -32.49 3.40 13.12
N ASN A 492 -32.62 2.71 11.98
CA ASN A 492 -33.12 1.35 11.79
C ASN A 492 -34.37 1.01 12.62
N ASN A 493 -35.41 1.85 12.51
CA ASN A 493 -36.70 1.60 13.19
C ASN A 493 -37.60 0.61 12.43
N GLY A 494 -37.18 0.13 11.26
CA GLY A 494 -38.00 -0.71 10.38
C GLY A 494 -38.83 0.08 9.37
N LEU A 495 -39.75 -0.63 8.73
CA LEU A 495 -40.53 -0.21 7.59
C LEU A 495 -42.01 -0.53 7.82
N VAL A 496 -42.89 0.31 7.27
CA VAL A 496 -44.31 0.03 7.16
C VAL A 496 -44.67 -0.28 5.71
N LEU A 497 -45.62 -1.20 5.51
CA LEU A 497 -46.27 -1.43 4.22
C LEU A 497 -47.73 -0.97 4.28
N THR A 498 -48.09 -0.05 3.39
CA THR A 498 -49.42 0.54 3.32
C THR A 498 -50.00 0.42 1.90
N THR A 499 -51.33 0.47 1.82
CA THR A 499 -52.06 0.55 0.54
C THR A 499 -53.20 1.56 0.66
N THR A 500 -53.64 2.12 -0.46
CA THR A 500 -54.83 2.99 -0.53
C THR A 500 -56.09 2.23 -0.94
N VAL A 501 -55.99 0.94 -1.27
CA VAL A 501 -57.13 0.13 -1.69
C VAL A 501 -57.84 -0.50 -0.49
N ASN A 502 -59.17 -0.38 -0.44
CA ASN A 502 -59.98 -0.92 0.65
C ASN A 502 -60.22 -2.43 0.52
N ALA A 503 -59.14 -3.19 0.46
CA ALA A 503 -59.10 -4.65 0.48
C ALA A 503 -57.95 -5.12 1.38
N THR A 504 -58.02 -6.35 1.88
CA THR A 504 -56.94 -6.95 2.67
C THR A 504 -55.99 -7.67 1.74
N TYR A 505 -54.71 -7.34 1.83
CA TYR A 505 -53.63 -8.01 1.11
C TYR A 505 -52.75 -8.74 2.11
N THR A 506 -52.41 -9.99 1.79
CA THR A 506 -51.70 -10.90 2.68
C THR A 506 -50.42 -11.37 2.01
N PHE A 507 -49.29 -11.21 2.69
CA PHE A 507 -47.97 -11.55 2.21
C PHE A 507 -47.27 -12.49 3.18
N ASP A 508 -46.34 -13.29 2.68
CA ASP A 508 -45.49 -14.18 3.47
C ASP A 508 -44.63 -13.37 4.46
N SER A 509 -44.59 -13.80 5.72
CA SER A 509 -43.72 -13.30 6.80
C SER A 509 -42.40 -14.08 6.86
N SER A 510 -41.49 -13.68 7.75
CA SER A 510 -40.31 -14.46 8.12
C SER A 510 -40.66 -15.84 8.73
N ASP A 511 -41.81 -15.97 9.39
CA ASP A 511 -42.37 -17.26 9.85
C ASP A 511 -42.95 -18.13 8.74
N SER A 512 -42.97 -17.68 7.48
CA SER A 512 -43.46 -18.51 6.38
C SER A 512 -42.73 -19.85 6.33
N THR A 513 -43.51 -20.91 6.12
CA THR A 513 -43.00 -22.28 5.94
C THR A 513 -42.24 -22.45 4.63
N THR A 514 -42.43 -21.52 3.67
CA THR A 514 -41.68 -21.49 2.41
C THR A 514 -40.56 -20.46 2.52
N ALA A 515 -39.35 -20.92 2.86
CA ALA A 515 -38.21 -20.03 3.09
C ALA A 515 -37.93 -19.05 1.95
N ALA A 516 -38.12 -19.49 0.70
CA ALA A 516 -37.90 -18.66 -0.50
C ALA A 516 -38.89 -17.48 -0.63
N ASN A 517 -40.03 -17.53 0.06
CA ASN A 517 -41.07 -16.50 0.01
C ASN A 517 -40.98 -15.49 1.16
N ARG A 518 -40.06 -15.66 2.11
CA ARG A 518 -39.90 -14.73 3.24
C ARG A 518 -39.44 -13.36 2.76
N PRO A 519 -39.77 -12.25 3.45
CA PRO A 519 -39.32 -10.92 3.08
C PRO A 519 -37.81 -10.88 2.84
N LYS A 520 -37.40 -10.30 1.71
CA LYS A 520 -36.02 -10.32 1.24
C LYS A 520 -35.55 -8.90 0.92
N LEU A 521 -34.47 -8.47 1.57
CA LEU A 521 -33.78 -7.22 1.26
C LEU A 521 -32.43 -7.54 0.62
N VAL A 522 -32.20 -7.02 -0.58
CA VAL A 522 -30.89 -7.07 -1.25
C VAL A 522 -30.34 -5.64 -1.31
N VAL A 523 -29.11 -5.46 -0.86
CA VAL A 523 -28.43 -4.16 -0.84
C VAL A 523 -27.07 -4.29 -1.50
N ASN A 524 -26.83 -3.48 -2.52
CA ASN A 524 -25.52 -3.34 -3.14
C ASN A 524 -24.82 -2.10 -2.59
N TYR A 525 -23.57 -2.23 -2.17
CA TYR A 525 -22.82 -1.14 -1.56
C TYR A 525 -21.32 -1.21 -1.89
N THR A 526 -20.65 -0.06 -1.83
CA THR A 526 -19.19 0.04 -1.86
C THR A 526 -18.67 0.50 -0.50
N THR A 527 -17.52 -0.03 -0.06
CA THR A 527 -16.84 0.45 1.16
C THR A 527 -15.58 1.21 0.79
N PRO A 528 -15.26 2.29 1.53
CA PRO A 528 -13.92 2.85 1.49
C PRO A 528 -12.96 1.95 2.29
N PRO A 529 -11.67 1.88 1.92
CA PRO A 529 -10.67 1.31 2.78
C PRO A 529 -10.43 2.19 4.01
N THR A 530 -9.87 1.60 5.06
CA THR A 530 -9.34 2.37 6.19
C THR A 530 -7.90 2.75 5.88
N VAL A 531 -7.55 4.02 6.02
CA VAL A 531 -6.20 4.53 5.76
C VAL A 531 -5.67 5.22 7.00
N GLU A 532 -4.50 4.78 7.47
CA GLU A 532 -3.81 5.36 8.63
C GLU A 532 -2.33 5.60 8.34
N ALA A 533 -1.69 6.47 9.12
CA ALA A 533 -0.26 6.68 9.03
C ALA A 533 0.49 5.45 9.57
N LEU A 534 1.58 5.04 8.90
CA LEU A 534 2.43 3.96 9.39
C LEU A 534 2.99 4.28 10.78
N ALA A 535 2.99 3.28 11.67
CA ALA A 535 3.69 3.36 12.94
C ALA A 535 5.20 3.44 12.72
N THR A 536 5.94 4.00 13.68
CA THR A 536 7.40 4.18 13.56
C THR A 536 8.16 2.89 13.24
N SER A 537 7.70 1.74 13.73
CA SER A 537 8.31 0.43 13.46
C SER A 537 7.97 -0.15 12.08
N GLU A 538 6.93 0.35 11.42
CA GLU A 538 6.49 -0.10 10.08
C GLU A 538 7.13 0.73 8.96
N LYS A 539 7.82 1.81 9.33
CA LYS A 539 8.39 2.80 8.42
C LYS A 539 9.73 2.35 7.84
N ILE A 540 9.76 2.08 6.54
CA ILE A 540 11.01 1.90 5.77
C ILE A 540 11.66 3.26 5.48
N PHE A 541 10.84 4.30 5.29
CA PHE A 541 11.26 5.69 5.14
C PHE A 541 10.54 6.56 6.19
N ALA A 542 10.80 7.86 6.27
CA ALA A 542 10.23 8.74 7.31
C ALA A 542 8.67 8.82 7.38
N GLY A 543 7.92 8.16 6.49
CA GLY A 543 6.46 8.06 6.47
C GLY A 543 5.93 7.05 5.46
N GLY A 544 4.61 7.06 5.28
CA GLY A 544 3.83 6.14 4.47
C GLY A 544 2.46 5.87 5.12
N TYR A 545 1.60 5.15 4.40
CA TYR A 545 0.29 4.78 4.91
C TYR A 545 0.10 3.27 4.96
N LYS A 546 -0.72 2.86 5.92
CA LYS A 546 -1.29 1.54 6.00
C LYS A 546 -2.72 1.62 5.52
N THR A 547 -3.08 0.71 4.61
CA THR A 547 -4.41 0.64 4.04
C THR A 547 -4.99 -0.73 4.36
N THR A 548 -6.15 -0.76 5.01
CA THR A 548 -6.91 -1.98 5.28
C THR A 548 -8.10 -2.05 4.34
N SER A 549 -8.12 -3.09 3.52
CA SER A 549 -9.17 -3.33 2.52
C SER A 549 -10.12 -4.43 2.98
N SER A 550 -11.42 -4.23 2.71
CA SER A 550 -12.53 -5.17 2.94
C SER A 550 -13.14 -5.70 1.64
N ALA A 551 -12.76 -5.15 0.48
CA ALA A 551 -13.22 -5.57 -0.84
C ALA A 551 -12.07 -5.58 -1.87
N ALA A 552 -12.30 -6.22 -3.01
CA ALA A 552 -11.39 -6.19 -4.14
C ALA A 552 -11.26 -4.77 -4.70
N ASN A 553 -10.09 -4.47 -5.29
CA ASN A 553 -9.79 -3.20 -5.96
C ASN A 553 -9.93 -1.94 -5.08
N GLN A 554 -9.84 -2.09 -3.75
CA GLN A 554 -9.73 -0.96 -2.81
C GLN A 554 -8.31 -0.44 -2.71
N GLY A 555 -8.18 0.83 -2.37
CA GLY A 555 -6.88 1.43 -2.11
C GLY A 555 -6.92 2.95 -1.95
N ILE A 556 -5.85 3.58 -2.38
CA ILE A 556 -5.74 5.03 -2.45
C ILE A 556 -5.36 5.42 -3.87
N TYR A 557 -5.82 6.59 -4.29
CA TYR A 557 -5.50 7.15 -5.60
C TYR A 557 -5.04 8.60 -5.48
N TYR A 558 -4.28 9.04 -6.48
CA TYR A 558 -3.83 10.41 -6.63
C TYR A 558 -4.00 10.84 -8.08
N ASP A 559 -4.71 11.94 -8.25
CA ASP A 559 -5.00 12.50 -9.56
C ASP A 559 -3.88 13.44 -9.99
N LYS A 560 -3.27 13.15 -11.15
CA LYS A 560 -2.21 13.98 -11.73
C LYS A 560 -2.58 14.43 -13.14
N THR A 561 -2.74 15.73 -13.32
CA THR A 561 -2.81 16.33 -14.66
C THR A 561 -1.44 16.23 -15.34
N VAL A 562 -1.43 15.65 -16.54
CA VAL A 562 -0.24 15.49 -17.38
C VAL A 562 -0.38 16.31 -18.67
N THR A 563 0.75 16.72 -19.25
CA THR A 563 0.79 17.36 -20.57
C THR A 563 1.31 16.36 -21.60
N ALA A 564 0.74 16.36 -22.80
CA ALA A 564 1.20 15.51 -23.89
C ALA A 564 2.70 15.72 -24.18
N GLY A 565 3.43 14.61 -24.32
CA GLY A 565 4.88 14.61 -24.55
C GLY A 565 5.73 14.62 -23.28
N ASN A 566 5.13 14.62 -22.09
CA ASN A 566 5.87 14.43 -20.84
C ASN A 566 6.17 12.94 -20.60
N ASP A 567 7.39 12.65 -20.19
CA ASP A 567 7.76 11.36 -19.62
C ASP A 567 7.57 11.39 -18.10
N TRP A 568 6.92 10.37 -17.56
CA TRP A 568 6.66 10.22 -16.13
C TRP A 568 7.20 8.89 -15.63
N VAL A 569 7.77 8.91 -14.42
CA VAL A 569 8.20 7.70 -13.72
C VAL A 569 7.40 7.59 -12.42
N VAL A 570 6.73 6.45 -12.25
CA VAL A 570 6.03 6.10 -11.01
C VAL A 570 6.91 5.12 -10.24
N ARG A 571 7.15 5.42 -8.96
CA ARG A 571 7.83 4.53 -8.03
C ARG A 571 6.91 4.26 -6.86
N ALA A 572 6.55 3.00 -6.67
CA ALA A 572 5.69 2.57 -5.59
C ALA A 572 6.37 1.43 -4.85
N ILE A 573 6.34 1.52 -3.52
CA ILE A 573 6.80 0.47 -2.62
C ILE A 573 5.59 0.10 -1.78
N ALA A 574 5.18 -1.15 -1.90
CA ALA A 574 4.08 -1.70 -1.14
C ALA A 574 4.54 -2.98 -0.45
N HIS A 575 4.14 -3.13 0.81
CA HIS A 575 4.36 -4.35 1.59
C HIS A 575 2.99 -4.96 1.91
N SER A 576 2.87 -6.28 1.77
CA SER A 576 1.69 -7.03 2.17
C SER A 576 2.01 -7.89 3.39
N ASP A 577 1.05 -7.97 4.31
CA ASP A 577 1.07 -8.94 5.42
C ASP A 577 0.64 -10.36 4.99
N GLY A 578 0.44 -10.59 3.68
CA GLY A 578 0.00 -11.85 3.10
C GLY A 578 -1.51 -11.95 2.90
N THR A 579 -2.30 -10.95 3.35
CA THR A 579 -3.77 -10.94 3.18
C THR A 579 -4.24 -10.15 1.96
N SER A 580 -3.38 -9.33 1.38
CA SER A 580 -3.67 -8.52 0.20
C SER A 580 -2.60 -8.66 -0.88
N ILE A 581 -2.96 -8.43 -2.14
CA ILE A 581 -2.01 -8.37 -3.26
C ILE A 581 -1.93 -6.91 -3.68
N PRO A 582 -0.88 -6.17 -3.29
CA PRO A 582 -0.75 -4.77 -3.67
C PRO A 582 -0.59 -4.66 -5.18
N LYS A 583 -1.30 -3.70 -5.78
CA LYS A 583 -1.19 -3.35 -7.19
C LYS A 583 -0.98 -1.85 -7.31
N VAL A 584 -0.26 -1.47 -8.35
CA VAL A 584 -0.04 -0.08 -8.75
C VAL A 584 -0.55 -0.01 -10.17
N ILE A 585 -1.56 0.82 -10.39
CA ILE A 585 -2.28 0.89 -11.66
C ILE A 585 -2.46 2.36 -12.01
N LEU A 586 -2.30 2.68 -13.29
CA LEU A 586 -2.51 3.99 -13.87
C LEU A 586 -3.78 3.97 -14.71
N TYR A 587 -4.65 4.94 -14.47
CA TYR A 587 -5.89 5.11 -15.23
C TYR A 587 -5.92 6.45 -15.96
N ASP A 588 -6.44 6.44 -17.18
CA ASP A 588 -6.85 7.66 -17.88
C ASP A 588 -8.16 8.18 -17.26
N GLN A 589 -8.10 9.35 -16.64
CA GLN A 589 -9.25 9.98 -15.99
C GLN A 589 -10.40 10.29 -16.94
N THR A 590 -10.15 10.38 -18.25
CA THR A 590 -11.14 10.77 -19.25
C THR A 590 -12.10 9.63 -19.58
N ASN A 591 -11.60 8.40 -19.60
CA ASN A 591 -12.34 7.23 -20.07
C ASN A 591 -12.26 6.02 -19.11
N GLY A 592 -11.50 6.13 -18.02
CA GLY A 592 -11.30 5.06 -17.04
C GLY A 592 -10.46 3.89 -17.53
N ALA A 593 -9.79 4.01 -18.68
CA ALA A 593 -8.95 2.95 -19.22
C ALA A 593 -7.68 2.80 -18.39
N GLU A 594 -7.32 1.57 -18.06
CA GLU A 594 -6.00 1.22 -17.55
C GLU A 594 -4.95 1.48 -18.63
N ILE A 595 -3.89 2.21 -18.27
CA ILE A 595 -2.82 2.63 -19.20
C ILE A 595 -1.42 2.22 -18.73
N GLY A 596 -1.31 1.50 -17.61
CA GLY A 596 -0.04 0.99 -17.10
C GLY A 596 -0.08 0.51 -15.66
#